data_AF-A0A9W9YTM0-F1
#
_entry.id   AF-A0A9W9YTM0-F1
#
_cell.length_a   1.000
_cell.length_b   1.000
_cell.length_c   1.000
_cell.angle_alpha   90.00
_cell.angle_beta   90.00
_cell.angle_gamma   90.00
#
_symmetry.space_group_name_H-M   'P 1'
#
loop_
_entity.id
_entity.type
_entity.pdbx_description
1 polymer ?
#
loop_
_entity_poly.entity_id
_entity_poly.type
_entity_poly.pdbx_seq_one_letter_code
_entity_poly.pdbx_strand_id
1 'polypeptide(L)'
;MAKLLSLLRLLRISRLVRYVHQYEEILNVTRSVIRFVNLISLMMLVAHWNGCMQYLVPVLDDFPDDSWVMIHGLKDKAWTEQYLWALFKALSHMLCIGYGRHPPQNIPETCVTISSMMTGATFYALLLLTPSMSYRRWILLVATIKRR
;
A
#
# COMPACT_ATOMS: atom_id res chain seq x y z
N MET A 1 1.60 11.55 -21.42
CA MET A 1 1.70 12.90 -20.78
C MET A 1 0.55 13.20 -19.80
N ALA A 2 -0.74 13.20 -20.20
CA ALA A 2 -1.86 13.54 -19.29
C ALA A 2 -2.08 12.58 -18.10
N LYS A 3 -1.69 11.30 -18.23
CA LYS A 3 -1.77 10.30 -17.14
C LYS A 3 -0.79 10.59 -15.98
N LEU A 4 0.38 11.16 -16.28
CA LEU A 4 1.38 11.60 -15.31
C LEU A 4 0.88 12.80 -14.47
N LEU A 5 0.11 13.70 -15.08
CA LEU A 5 -0.56 14.81 -14.40
C LEU A 5 -1.71 14.36 -13.46
N SER A 6 -2.32 13.21 -13.74
CA SER A 6 -3.29 12.61 -12.81
C SER A 6 -2.60 12.00 -11.58
N LEU A 7 -1.38 11.46 -11.73
CA LEU A 7 -0.54 11.04 -10.59
C LEU A 7 -0.16 12.21 -9.67
N LEU A 8 0.03 13.42 -10.21
CA LEU A 8 0.20 14.64 -9.41
C LEU A 8 -1.04 15.02 -8.58
N ARG A 9 -2.25 14.57 -8.96
CA ARG A 9 -3.47 14.75 -8.12
C ARG A 9 -3.46 13.84 -6.89
N LEU A 10 -2.82 12.67 -6.93
CA LEU A 10 -2.61 11.83 -5.74
C LEU A 10 -1.73 12.51 -4.69
N LEU A 11 -0.82 13.41 -5.09
CA LEU A 11 -0.07 14.27 -4.17
C LEU A 11 -0.97 15.26 -3.39
N ARG A 12 -2.23 15.46 -3.83
CA ARG A 12 -3.23 16.20 -3.03
C ARG A 12 -3.84 15.34 -1.93
N ILE A 13 -3.89 14.02 -2.09
CA ILE A 13 -4.43 13.09 -1.09
C ILE A 13 -3.50 13.01 0.13
N SER A 14 -2.18 13.18 -0.04
CA SER A 14 -1.27 13.35 1.10
C SER A 14 -1.56 14.61 1.94
N ARG A 15 -2.19 15.64 1.34
CA ARG A 15 -2.69 16.81 2.08
C ARG A 15 -3.97 16.49 2.87
N LEU A 16 -4.80 15.57 2.37
CA LEU A 16 -5.98 15.08 3.07
C LEU A 16 -5.58 14.31 4.34
N VAL A 17 -4.51 13.52 4.28
CA VAL A 17 -3.92 12.84 5.47
C VAL A 17 -3.52 13.87 6.55
N ARG A 18 -2.94 15.02 6.17
CA ARG A 18 -2.65 16.11 7.11
C ARG A 18 -3.91 16.75 7.69
N TYR A 19 -4.96 16.90 6.88
CA TYR A 19 -6.26 17.39 7.34
C TYR A 19 -6.91 16.43 8.34
N VAL A 20 -6.88 15.12 8.08
CA VAL A 20 -7.43 14.11 9.00
C VAL A 20 -6.63 14.07 10.31
N HIS A 21 -5.30 14.24 10.26
CA HIS A 21 -4.48 14.38 11.46
C HIS A 21 -4.82 15.64 12.28
N GLN A 22 -5.27 16.72 11.63
CA GLN A 22 -5.73 17.94 12.31
C GLN A 22 -7.11 17.75 12.96
N TYR A 23 -7.97 16.89 12.39
CA TYR A 23 -9.24 16.48 12.99
C TYR A 23 -9.08 15.44 14.13
N GLU A 24 -8.00 14.65 14.14
CA GLU A 24 -7.66 13.72 15.24
C GLU A 24 -7.47 14.43 16.58
N GLU A 25 -7.06 15.70 16.61
CA GLU A 25 -6.93 16.48 17.84
C GLU A 25 -8.28 16.86 18.47
N ILE A 26 -9.34 16.99 17.65
CA ILE A 26 -10.66 17.46 18.10
C ILE A 26 -11.50 16.29 18.65
N LEU A 27 -11.29 15.07 18.14
CA LEU A 27 -12.06 13.86 18.53
C LEU A 27 -11.22 12.93 19.42
N ASN A 28 -11.00 13.36 20.66
CA ASN A 28 -10.06 12.73 21.61
C ASN A 28 -10.45 11.30 22.10
N VAL A 29 -11.66 10.80 21.80
CA VAL A 29 -12.21 9.56 22.39
C VAL A 29 -11.90 8.30 21.55
N THR A 30 -11.57 8.43 20.26
CA THR A 30 -11.32 7.28 19.36
C THR A 30 -9.91 7.27 18.76
N ARG A 31 -8.95 7.94 19.41
CA ARG A 31 -7.58 8.17 18.91
C ARG A 31 -6.88 6.89 18.40
N SER A 32 -7.05 5.75 19.08
CA SER A 32 -6.47 4.48 18.66
C SER A 32 -7.13 3.89 17.40
N VAL A 33 -8.46 4.03 17.28
CA VAL A 33 -9.22 3.54 16.11
C VAL A 33 -8.96 4.42 14.90
N ILE A 34 -8.96 5.75 15.07
CA ILE A 34 -8.68 6.70 13.98
C ILE A 34 -7.27 6.49 13.44
N ARG A 35 -6.27 6.29 14.31
CA ARG A 35 -4.91 5.97 13.90
C ARG A 35 -4.82 4.66 13.10
N PHE A 36 -5.62 3.65 13.46
CA PHE A 36 -5.68 2.38 12.72
C PHE A 36 -6.30 2.56 11.33
N VAL A 37 -7.42 3.28 11.24
CA VAL A 37 -8.07 3.64 9.96
C VAL A 37 -7.14 4.48 9.07
N ASN A 38 -6.38 5.41 9.66
CA ASN A 38 -5.40 6.22 8.95
C ASN A 38 -4.25 5.37 8.38
N LEU A 39 -3.76 4.39 9.13
CA LEU A 39 -2.75 3.45 8.63
C LEU A 39 -3.28 2.58 7.48
N ILE A 40 -4.51 2.06 7.60
CA ILE A 40 -5.13 1.25 6.54
C ILE A 40 -5.35 2.07 5.27
N SER A 41 -5.85 3.31 5.40
CA SER A 41 -6.06 4.18 4.23
C SER A 41 -4.74 4.57 3.55
N LEU A 42 -3.68 4.83 4.32
CA LEU A 42 -2.34 5.03 3.78
C LEU A 42 -1.81 3.78 3.07
N MET A 43 -2.04 2.59 3.63
CA MET A 43 -1.64 1.32 3.02
C MET A 43 -2.33 1.09 1.67
N MET A 44 -3.65 1.35 1.57
CA MET A 44 -4.40 1.28 0.32
C MET A 44 -3.91 2.27 -0.74
N LEU A 45 -3.58 3.50 -0.33
CA LEU A 45 -3.04 4.54 -1.22
C LEU A 45 -1.70 4.12 -1.82
N VAL A 46 -0.81 3.57 -0.98
CA VAL A 46 0.50 3.07 -1.41
C VAL A 46 0.36 1.84 -2.30
N ALA A 47 -0.58 0.94 -2.01
CA ALA A 47 -0.88 -0.20 -2.87
C ALA A 47 -1.34 0.23 -4.26
N HIS A 48 -2.21 1.24 -4.35
CA HIS A 48 -2.63 1.84 -5.62
C HIS A 48 -1.43 2.43 -6.38
N TRP A 49 -0.54 3.15 -5.70
CA TRP A 49 0.66 3.72 -6.32
C TRP A 49 1.59 2.63 -6.85
N ASN A 50 1.87 1.61 -6.04
CA ASN A 50 2.70 0.47 -6.43
C ASN A 50 2.10 -0.30 -7.60
N GLY A 51 0.79 -0.56 -7.60
CA GLY A 51 0.09 -1.21 -8.71
C GLY A 51 0.14 -0.38 -10.00
N CYS A 52 -0.08 0.93 -9.91
CA CYS A 52 0.05 1.84 -11.05
C CYS A 52 1.48 1.86 -11.62
N MET A 53 2.50 1.90 -10.74
CA MET A 53 3.91 1.86 -11.16
C MET A 53 4.27 0.51 -11.81
N GLN A 54 3.78 -0.61 -11.28
CA GLN A 54 4.00 -1.93 -11.85
C GLN A 54 3.35 -2.11 -13.23
N TYR A 55 2.23 -1.46 -13.49
CA TYR A 55 1.61 -1.44 -14.81
C TYR A 55 2.26 -0.42 -15.77
N LEU A 56 2.81 0.68 -15.23
CA LEU A 56 3.50 1.69 -16.03
C LEU A 56 4.82 1.18 -16.63
N VAL A 57 5.55 0.30 -15.94
CA VAL A 57 6.81 -0.26 -16.46
C VAL A 57 6.63 -0.98 -17.81
N PRO A 58 5.71 -1.96 -17.96
CA PRO A 58 5.42 -2.58 -19.26
C PRO A 58 4.93 -1.59 -20.31
N VAL A 59 4.20 -0.54 -19.92
CA VAL A 59 3.71 0.49 -20.85
C VAL A 59 4.86 1.33 -21.42
N LEU A 60 5.90 1.60 -20.62
CA LEU A 60 7.08 2.36 -21.06
C LEU A 60 8.00 1.54 -21.97
N ASP A 61 7.98 0.22 -21.80
CA ASP A 61 8.78 -0.74 -22.57
C ASP A 61 8.02 -1.30 -23.80
N ASP A 62 6.90 -0.67 -24.15
CA ASP A 62 6.03 -1.00 -25.29
C ASP A 62 5.47 -2.44 -25.28
N PHE A 63 5.16 -2.96 -24.08
CA PHE A 63 4.61 -4.29 -23.79
C PHE A 63 5.44 -5.44 -24.38
N PRO A 64 6.63 -5.72 -23.83
CA PRO A 64 7.44 -6.84 -24.28
C PRO A 64 6.74 -8.17 -23.96
N ASP A 65 7.00 -9.20 -24.78
CA ASP A 65 6.32 -10.50 -24.70
C ASP A 65 6.56 -11.24 -23.37
N ASP A 66 7.64 -10.92 -22.67
CA ASP A 66 8.01 -11.44 -21.35
C ASP A 66 7.44 -10.65 -20.18
N SER A 67 6.72 -9.55 -20.45
CA SER A 67 6.07 -8.77 -19.40
C SER A 67 4.92 -9.53 -18.76
N TRP A 68 4.71 -9.30 -17.47
CA TRP A 68 3.60 -9.94 -16.75
C TRP A 68 2.22 -9.61 -17.34
N VAL A 69 2.07 -8.46 -18.02
CA VAL A 69 0.83 -8.05 -18.69
C VAL A 69 0.55 -8.93 -19.92
N MET A 70 1.60 -9.20 -20.71
CA MET A 70 1.51 -10.05 -21.91
C MET A 70 1.32 -11.52 -21.55
N ILE A 71 2.05 -12.03 -20.54
CA ILE A 71 1.93 -13.41 -20.04
C ILE A 71 0.49 -13.70 -19.56
N HIS A 72 -0.16 -12.73 -18.92
CA HIS A 72 -1.55 -12.86 -18.47
C HIS A 72 -2.60 -12.52 -19.54
N GLY A 73 -2.19 -12.13 -20.76
CA GLY A 73 -3.12 -11.75 -21.84
C GLY A 73 -3.98 -10.53 -21.50
N LEU A 74 -3.46 -9.61 -20.70
CA LEU A 74 -4.22 -8.48 -20.15
C LEU A 74 -4.24 -7.26 -21.08
N LYS A 75 -3.39 -7.22 -22.11
CA LYS A 75 -3.24 -6.07 -23.04
C LYS A 75 -4.57 -5.65 -23.68
N ASP A 76 -5.36 -6.63 -24.15
CA ASP A 76 -6.61 -6.38 -24.88
C ASP A 76 -7.86 -6.39 -23.98
N LYS A 77 -7.68 -6.54 -22.66
CA LYS A 77 -8.79 -6.56 -21.68
C LYS A 77 -9.27 -5.17 -21.30
N ALA A 78 -10.42 -5.11 -20.64
CA ALA A 78 -10.94 -3.85 -20.11
C ALA A 78 -9.97 -3.23 -19.09
N TRP A 79 -9.94 -1.89 -19.06
CA TRP A 79 -9.08 -1.13 -18.14
C TRP A 79 -9.31 -1.48 -16.65
N THR A 80 -10.54 -1.87 -16.29
CA THR A 80 -10.91 -2.30 -14.94
C THR A 80 -10.23 -3.62 -14.56
N GLU A 81 -10.18 -4.56 -15.50
CA GLU A 81 -9.55 -5.87 -15.30
C GLU A 81 -8.03 -5.71 -15.17
N GLN A 82 -7.41 -4.93 -16.06
CA GLN A 82 -5.99 -4.58 -15.98
C GLN A 82 -5.63 -3.92 -14.64
N TYR A 83 -6.45 -2.97 -14.20
CA TYR A 83 -6.24 -2.25 -12.95
C TYR A 83 -6.40 -3.16 -11.72
N LEU A 84 -7.44 -4.00 -11.69
CA LEU A 84 -7.67 -4.94 -10.60
C LEU A 84 -6.53 -5.94 -10.47
N TRP A 85 -6.02 -6.47 -11.59
CA TRP A 85 -4.86 -7.37 -11.59
C TRP A 85 -3.58 -6.68 -11.11
N ALA A 86 -3.32 -5.45 -11.55
CA ALA A 86 -2.18 -4.66 -11.08
C ALA A 86 -2.26 -4.36 -9.57
N LEU A 87 -3.46 -3.99 -9.09
CA LEU A 87 -3.70 -3.72 -7.67
C LEU A 87 -3.57 -4.99 -6.83
N PHE A 88 -4.11 -6.12 -7.31
CA PHE A 88 -3.99 -7.41 -6.66
C PHE A 88 -2.52 -7.85 -6.54
N LYS A 89 -1.73 -7.67 -7.60
CA LYS A 89 -0.28 -7.95 -7.58
C LYS A 89 0.44 -7.10 -6.53
N ALA A 90 0.19 -5.78 -6.50
CA ALA A 90 0.78 -4.89 -5.51
C ALA A 90 0.36 -5.21 -4.06
N LEU A 91 -0.93 -5.50 -3.82
CA LEU A 91 -1.44 -5.89 -2.51
C LEU A 91 -0.85 -7.22 -2.04
N SER A 92 -0.67 -8.19 -2.94
CA SER A 92 -0.08 -9.49 -2.62
C SER A 92 1.36 -9.35 -2.13
N HIS A 93 2.14 -8.43 -2.71
CA HIS A 93 3.49 -8.10 -2.24
C HIS A 93 3.45 -7.37 -0.89
N MET A 94 2.48 -6.48 -0.69
CA MET A 94 2.36 -5.72 0.56
C MET A 94 1.91 -6.58 1.74
N LEU A 95 1.08 -7.61 1.49
CA LEU A 95 0.62 -8.57 2.49
C LEU A 95 1.57 -9.77 2.67
N CYS A 96 2.74 -9.74 2.03
CA CYS A 96 3.73 -10.82 2.07
C CYS A 96 3.19 -12.19 1.60
N ILE A 97 2.14 -12.21 0.76
CA ILE A 97 1.57 -13.45 0.19
C ILE A 97 2.47 -14.01 -0.91
N GLY A 98 3.29 -13.14 -1.54
CA GLY A 98 4.27 -13.51 -2.54
C GLY A 98 3.81 -13.21 -3.97
N TYR A 99 4.65 -13.61 -4.93
CA TYR A 99 4.35 -13.53 -6.35
C TYR A 99 3.32 -14.59 -6.70
N GLY A 100 2.33 -14.23 -7.51
CA GLY A 100 1.40 -15.22 -8.08
C GLY A 100 2.13 -16.22 -9.00
N ARG A 101 1.45 -16.65 -10.05
CA ARG A 101 1.94 -17.73 -10.92
C ARG A 101 3.27 -17.43 -11.66
N HIS A 102 3.69 -16.16 -11.77
CA HIS A 102 4.88 -15.75 -12.53
C HIS A 102 5.73 -14.70 -11.77
N PRO A 103 7.04 -14.94 -11.57
CA PRO A 103 7.96 -13.95 -11.01
C PRO A 103 8.27 -12.84 -12.03
N PRO A 104 8.78 -11.67 -11.60
CA PRO A 104 9.21 -10.61 -12.51
C PRO A 104 10.31 -11.15 -13.45
N GLN A 105 10.14 -10.95 -14.75
CA GLN A 105 11.10 -11.40 -15.77
C GLN A 105 12.13 -10.31 -16.07
N ASN A 106 11.69 -9.05 -16.01
CA ASN A 106 12.50 -7.89 -16.38
C ASN A 106 13.16 -7.23 -15.17
N ILE A 107 14.37 -6.70 -15.36
CA ILE A 107 15.11 -5.91 -14.36
C ILE A 107 14.27 -4.74 -13.82
N PRO A 108 13.67 -3.86 -14.67
CA PRO A 108 12.85 -2.76 -14.17
C PRO A 108 11.61 -3.24 -13.37
N GLU A 109 10.98 -4.34 -13.78
CA GLU A 109 9.88 -4.94 -13.03
C GLU A 109 10.33 -5.45 -11.66
N THR A 110 11.52 -6.06 -11.61
CA THR A 110 12.14 -6.58 -10.39
C THR A 110 12.45 -5.45 -9.41
N CYS A 111 13.02 -4.33 -9.88
CA CYS A 111 13.30 -3.16 -9.03
C CYS A 111 12.03 -2.57 -8.41
N VAL A 112 10.98 -2.37 -9.21
CA VAL A 112 9.68 -1.87 -8.71
C VAL A 112 9.07 -2.86 -7.71
N THR A 113 9.22 -4.15 -7.98
CA THR A 113 8.75 -5.21 -7.11
C THR A 113 9.45 -5.22 -5.75
N ILE A 114 10.78 -5.12 -5.72
CA ILE A 114 11.57 -5.02 -4.47
C ILE A 114 11.14 -3.79 -3.67
N SER A 115 10.93 -2.65 -4.33
CA SER A 115 10.46 -1.43 -3.65
C SER A 115 9.09 -1.61 -3.00
N SER A 116 8.18 -2.32 -3.68
CA SER A 116 6.84 -2.66 -3.17
C SER A 116 6.90 -3.57 -1.95
N MET A 117 7.81 -4.56 -1.94
CA MET A 117 7.98 -5.47 -0.80
C MET A 117 8.54 -4.76 0.44
N MET A 118 9.57 -3.93 0.26
CA MET A 118 10.20 -3.21 1.37
C MET A 118 9.21 -2.23 2.03
N THR A 119 8.38 -1.60 1.20
CA THR A 119 7.28 -0.75 1.65
C THR A 119 6.22 -1.58 2.40
N GLY A 120 5.82 -2.73 1.85
CA GLY A 120 4.92 -3.70 2.49
C GLY A 120 5.36 -4.14 3.88
N ALA A 121 6.62 -4.55 4.03
CA ALA A 121 7.20 -4.99 5.30
C ALA A 121 7.16 -3.87 6.36
N THR A 122 7.42 -2.62 5.94
CA THR A 122 7.35 -1.46 6.83
C THR A 122 5.92 -1.21 7.32
N PHE A 123 4.93 -1.25 6.42
CA PHE A 123 3.52 -1.08 6.79
C PHE A 123 3.00 -2.22 7.67
N TYR A 124 3.38 -3.47 7.37
CA TYR A 124 3.02 -4.62 8.18
C TYR A 124 3.59 -4.50 9.60
N ALA A 125 4.85 -4.08 9.74
CA ALA A 125 5.44 -3.78 11.04
C ALA A 125 4.67 -2.69 11.79
N LEU A 126 4.34 -1.58 11.12
CA LEU A 126 3.58 -0.47 11.72
C LEU A 126 2.19 -0.89 12.19
N LEU A 127 1.50 -1.74 11.42
CA LEU A 127 0.19 -2.30 11.78
C LEU A 127 0.24 -3.22 13.00
N LEU A 128 1.32 -3.99 13.18
CA LEU A 128 1.49 -4.84 14.37
C LEU A 128 1.99 -4.05 15.59
N LEU A 129 2.81 -3.02 15.37
CA LEU A 129 3.39 -2.17 16.43
C LEU A 129 2.33 -1.27 17.09
N THR A 130 1.33 -0.81 16.34
CA THR A 130 0.32 0.12 16.87
C THR A 130 -0.57 -0.48 17.97
N PRO A 131 -1.19 -1.67 17.78
CA PRO A 131 -1.98 -2.33 18.82
C PRO A 131 -1.12 -2.81 19.99
N SER A 132 0.07 -3.33 19.72
CA SER A 132 0.95 -3.91 20.75
C SER A 132 1.48 -2.87 21.74
N MET A 133 1.79 -1.64 21.27
CA MET A 133 2.14 -0.51 22.13
C MET A 133 0.97 -0.10 23.04
N SER A 134 -0.26 -0.07 22.50
CA SER A 134 -1.46 0.25 23.27
C SER A 134 -1.76 -0.82 24.32
N TYR A 135 -1.61 -2.10 23.98
CA TYR A 135 -1.82 -3.23 24.87
C TYR A 135 -0.77 -3.29 26.00
N ARG A 136 0.51 -3.09 25.69
CA ARG A 136 1.58 -3.00 26.71
C ARG A 136 1.32 -1.86 27.70
N ARG A 137 0.90 -0.69 27.21
CA ARG A 137 0.54 0.45 28.07
C ARG A 137 -0.64 0.13 28.98
N TRP A 138 -1.64 -0.59 28.49
CA TRP A 138 -2.80 -1.03 29.28
C TRP A 138 -2.40 -2.05 30.37
N ILE A 139 -1.57 -3.05 30.02
CA ILE A 139 -1.05 -4.02 31.00
C ILE A 139 -0.23 -3.33 32.10
N LEU A 140 0.66 -2.41 31.74
CA LEU A 140 1.47 -1.67 32.71
C LEU A 140 0.58 -0.83 33.63
N LEU A 141 -0.44 -0.15 33.10
CA LEU A 141 -1.42 0.58 33.91
C LEU A 141 -2.14 -0.34 34.90
N VAL A 142 -2.65 -1.48 34.45
CA VAL A 142 -3.31 -2.47 35.33
C VAL A 142 -2.34 -3.01 36.38
N ALA A 143 -1.08 -3.28 36.00
CA ALA A 143 -0.05 -3.74 36.92
C ALA A 143 0.32 -2.67 37.97
N THR A 144 0.34 -1.38 37.58
CA THR A 144 0.53 -0.25 38.51
C THR A 144 -0.66 -0.07 39.44
N ILE A 145 -1.89 -0.21 38.95
CA ILE A 145 -3.11 -0.15 39.76
C ILE A 145 -3.12 -1.30 40.77
N LYS A 146 -2.76 -2.52 40.36
CA LYS A 146 -2.70 -3.69 41.26
C LYS A 146 -1.55 -3.65 42.28
N ARG A 147 -0.56 -2.76 42.11
CA ARG A 147 0.54 -2.52 43.07
C ARG A 147 0.22 -1.46 44.13
N ARG A 148 -0.89 -0.72 44.00
CA ARG A 148 -1.42 0.17 45.02
C ARG A 148 -2.52 -0.54 45.80
#